data_AF-A0A938IDU9-F1
#
_entry.id   AF-A0A938IDU9-F1
#
_cell.length_a   1.000
_cell.length_b   1.000
_cell.length_c   1.000
_cell.angle_alpha   90.00
_cell.angle_beta   90.00
_cell.angle_gamma   90.00
#
_symmetry.space_group_name_H-M   'P 1'
#
loop_
_entity.id
_entity.type
_entity.pdbx_description
1 polymer ?
#
loop_
_entity_poly.entity_id
_entity_poly.type
_entity_poly.pdbx_seq_one_letter_code
_entity_poly.pdbx_strand_id
1 'polypeptide(L)'
;MSQGCAMQSGLTGGELPHQIFPPVTMPETRKLFEQTWTRFFGSLTSNKLAARVFVDFVAANIVLVMAAIVRLALIGGLSWANPVGTLFDKVNATYLMNAGWFGLSSVVLFALSGVYKPVPFSRFKQRLNAIVLASVVGLVAHQILGTFAFDKAQQTFEVGLPAWALLCAVMATVRYSRMKVGEHFRVVPRGEAANTKVEDVLVVGGAGYIGSILARQLLDAGYRVRVLDLELFGTKSLADVLDHPRLEVMNGDFRNIGDAVRALRGMDAVCHLAAIVGDPACALDRDTTIAVNYAAAKMMAQLAKANGVTKFVFASTCSVYGDSEDIMSEDSPLNPVSLYATTKIDAERALLDTADSDFQPTILRFATAYGWSHRPRFDLVANLFSAQAVTDKKIRVFNGEQWRPFVHTRDIARACVLTLEAPLAKVGGQIFNVGDESQNYTLTQLGQIVARSCPGIEVEEVRNGDDARNYRVNFSKIRRTLGFRASVDLVEGVQEMVDAICGGHVSNWRDPIYSNSKHLEGEGLSVLKFDALRKTVDEMPATTRFLTKKAAA
;
A
#
# COMPACT_ATOMS: atom_id res chain seq x y z
N MET A 1 16.87 18.02 81.09
CA MET A 1 16.23 19.32 81.43
C MET A 1 16.71 20.29 80.36
N SER A 2 15.93 20.89 79.47
CA SER A 2 14.56 21.41 79.53
C SER A 2 13.83 21.25 78.19
N GLN A 3 12.49 21.24 78.27
CA GLN A 3 11.54 21.28 77.16
C GLN A 3 11.46 22.68 76.51
N GLY A 4 11.00 22.74 75.26
CA GLY A 4 10.63 23.98 74.56
C GLY A 4 9.97 23.71 73.21
N CYS A 5 8.68 24.01 73.09
CA CYS A 5 7.72 23.61 72.04
C CYS A 5 7.75 24.45 70.74
N ALA A 6 7.15 23.89 69.68
CA ALA A 6 6.40 24.52 68.57
C ALA A 6 7.13 25.08 67.32
N MET A 7 7.00 24.41 66.16
CA MET A 7 6.01 24.73 65.10
C MET A 7 6.23 23.91 63.81
N GLN A 8 5.15 23.73 63.06
CA GLN A 8 4.93 22.82 61.92
C GLN A 8 5.67 23.20 60.63
N SER A 9 6.08 22.19 59.85
CA SER A 9 5.46 21.89 58.53
C SER A 9 6.06 20.62 57.94
N GLY A 10 5.39 19.49 58.16
CA GLY A 10 5.66 18.25 57.44
C GLY A 10 4.66 18.12 56.29
N LEU A 11 5.15 18.25 55.06
CA LEU A 11 4.48 17.78 53.85
C LEU A 11 5.50 17.00 53.03
N THR A 12 5.80 15.78 53.47
CA THR A 12 6.34 14.75 52.59
C THR A 12 5.15 14.14 51.83
N GLY A 13 5.04 14.44 50.54
CA GLY A 13 4.07 13.81 49.65
C GLY A 13 4.36 12.33 49.55
N GLY A 14 3.62 11.53 50.32
CA GLY A 14 3.53 10.09 50.13
C GLY A 14 2.68 9.83 48.88
N GLU A 15 3.34 9.40 47.80
CA GLU A 15 2.69 8.80 46.66
C GLU A 15 1.93 7.56 47.14
N LEU A 16 0.59 7.61 47.04
CA LEU A 16 -0.25 6.43 47.17
C LEU A 16 0.15 5.44 46.07
N PRO A 17 0.40 4.15 46.39
CA PRO A 17 0.65 3.17 45.35
C PRO A 17 -0.61 3.07 44.51
N HIS A 18 -0.50 3.43 43.22
CA HIS A 18 -1.51 3.10 42.22
C HIS A 18 -1.69 1.58 42.24
N GLN A 19 -2.72 1.10 42.95
CA GLN A 19 -3.25 -0.24 42.75
C GLN A 19 -3.77 -0.28 41.33
N ILE A 20 -2.91 -0.77 40.42
CA ILE A 20 -3.31 -1.24 39.10
C ILE A 20 -4.24 -2.41 39.38
N PHE A 21 -5.55 -2.15 39.37
CA PHE A 21 -6.52 -3.24 39.32
C PHE A 21 -6.14 -4.10 38.11
N PRO A 22 -5.94 -5.42 38.28
CA PRO A 22 -5.77 -6.29 37.13
C PRO A 22 -6.96 -6.07 36.20
N PRO A 23 -6.76 -5.97 34.87
CA PRO A 23 -7.87 -5.78 33.95
C PRO A 23 -8.89 -6.86 34.25
N VAL A 24 -10.12 -6.44 34.60
CA VAL A 24 -11.21 -7.36 34.88
C VAL A 24 -11.31 -8.28 33.67
N THR A 25 -10.89 -9.53 33.85
CA THR A 25 -10.92 -10.52 32.78
C THR A 25 -12.37 -10.74 32.43
N MET A 26 -12.82 -10.11 31.34
CA MET A 26 -14.17 -10.30 30.86
C MET A 26 -14.40 -11.81 30.63
N PRO A 27 -15.53 -12.36 31.10
CA PRO A 27 -15.89 -13.75 30.85
C PRO A 27 -15.75 -14.08 29.36
N GLU A 28 -15.21 -15.26 29.02
CA GLU A 28 -14.99 -15.67 27.62
C GLU A 28 -16.26 -15.56 26.77
N THR A 29 -17.42 -15.80 27.37
CA THR A 29 -18.74 -15.66 26.76
C THR A 29 -19.03 -14.23 26.30
N ARG A 30 -18.63 -13.22 27.08
CA ARG A 30 -18.79 -11.80 26.73
C ARG A 30 -17.84 -11.37 25.62
N LYS A 31 -16.59 -11.87 25.64
CA LYS A 31 -15.63 -11.66 24.54
C LYS A 31 -16.13 -12.29 23.23
N LEU A 32 -16.64 -13.51 23.29
CA LEU A 32 -17.21 -14.20 22.12
C LEU A 32 -18.43 -13.45 21.57
N PHE A 33 -19.30 -12.96 22.46
CA PHE A 33 -20.47 -12.16 22.08
C PHE A 33 -20.06 -10.85 21.41
N GLU A 34 -19.16 -10.06 22.00
CA GLU A 34 -18.71 -8.79 21.43
C GLU A 34 -17.98 -9.00 20.10
N GLN A 35 -17.13 -10.02 19.98
CA GLN A 35 -16.47 -10.37 18.72
C GLN A 35 -17.49 -10.75 17.64
N THR A 36 -18.49 -11.57 17.99
CA THR A 36 -19.56 -11.97 17.06
C THR A 36 -20.42 -10.76 16.68
N TRP A 37 -20.72 -9.89 17.64
CA TRP A 37 -21.49 -8.66 17.46
C TRP A 37 -20.82 -7.70 16.48
N THR A 38 -19.55 -7.36 16.70
CA THR A 38 -18.79 -6.46 15.82
C THR A 38 -18.66 -7.03 14.40
N ARG A 39 -18.58 -8.36 14.26
CA ARG A 39 -18.53 -9.01 12.95
C ARG A 39 -19.83 -8.85 12.17
N PHE A 40 -20.97 -9.07 12.85
CA PHE A 40 -22.29 -9.01 12.23
C PHE A 40 -22.76 -7.58 11.96
N PHE A 41 -22.60 -6.68 12.93
CA PHE A 41 -23.21 -5.35 12.92
C PHE A 41 -22.21 -4.19 12.86
N GLY A 42 -20.90 -4.47 12.91
CA GLY A 42 -19.86 -3.43 12.91
C GLY A 42 -19.77 -2.70 14.24
N SER A 43 -19.37 -1.43 14.22
CA SER A 43 -19.22 -0.59 15.41
C SER A 43 -20.52 0.05 15.91
N LEU A 44 -21.70 -0.39 15.42
CA LEU A 44 -22.96 0.15 15.92
C LEU A 44 -23.20 -0.27 17.37
N THR A 45 -23.54 0.72 18.20
CA THR A 45 -24.01 0.50 19.56
C THR A 45 -25.35 -0.23 19.54
N SER A 46 -25.58 -1.10 20.53
CA SER A 46 -26.79 -1.92 20.66
C SER A 46 -28.08 -1.11 20.53
N ASN A 47 -28.13 0.07 21.15
CA ASN A 47 -29.30 0.94 21.15
C ASN A 47 -29.62 1.52 19.76
N LYS A 48 -28.59 1.93 18.99
CA LYS A 48 -28.77 2.46 17.64
C LYS A 48 -29.23 1.38 16.65
N LEU A 49 -28.71 0.16 16.82
CA LEU A 49 -29.14 -0.99 16.02
C LEU A 49 -30.59 -1.36 16.34
N ALA A 50 -30.95 -1.46 17.62
CA ALA A 50 -32.31 -1.80 18.05
C ALA A 50 -33.34 -0.81 17.49
N ALA A 51 -33.05 0.50 17.57
CA ALA A 51 -33.92 1.52 16.98
C ALA A 51 -34.08 1.34 15.46
N ARG A 52 -32.98 1.06 14.75
CA ARG A 52 -33.01 0.86 13.29
C ARG A 52 -33.76 -0.41 12.89
N VAL A 53 -33.54 -1.51 13.61
CA VAL A 53 -34.26 -2.78 13.43
C VAL A 53 -35.76 -2.58 13.65
N PHE A 54 -36.13 -1.82 14.68
CA PHE A 54 -37.53 -1.51 14.98
C PHE A 54 -38.18 -0.69 13.85
N VAL A 55 -37.49 0.35 13.36
CA VAL A 55 -37.98 1.16 12.23
C VAL A 55 -38.18 0.29 10.98
N ASP A 56 -37.21 -0.55 10.64
CA ASP A 56 -37.31 -1.42 9.47
C ASP A 56 -38.42 -2.49 9.63
N PHE A 57 -38.60 -3.02 10.84
CA PHE A 57 -39.71 -3.93 11.15
C PHE A 57 -41.06 -3.26 10.92
N VAL A 58 -41.24 -2.04 11.45
CA VAL A 58 -42.47 -1.26 11.26
C VAL A 58 -42.68 -0.94 9.77
N ALA A 59 -41.65 -0.50 9.07
CA ALA A 59 -41.71 -0.18 7.64
C ALA A 59 -42.09 -1.41 6.79
N ALA A 60 -41.48 -2.57 7.06
CA ALA A 60 -41.82 -3.81 6.37
C ALA A 60 -43.30 -4.20 6.58
N ASN A 61 -43.80 -4.09 7.81
CA ASN A 61 -45.20 -4.36 8.12
C ASN A 61 -46.16 -3.36 7.44
N ILE A 62 -45.82 -2.07 7.41
CA ILE A 62 -46.62 -1.05 6.69
C ILE A 62 -46.71 -1.40 5.20
N VAL A 63 -45.59 -1.76 4.56
CA VAL A 63 -45.57 -2.15 3.14
C VAL A 63 -46.42 -3.40 2.90
N LEU A 64 -46.36 -4.40 3.78
CA LEU A 64 -47.19 -5.61 3.69
C LEU A 64 -48.68 -5.30 3.79
N VAL A 65 -49.08 -4.43 4.72
CA VAL A 65 -50.47 -3.99 4.87
C VAL A 65 -50.92 -3.21 3.63
N MET A 66 -50.11 -2.29 3.11
CA MET A 66 -50.41 -1.55 1.89
C MET A 66 -50.56 -2.47 0.68
N ALA A 67 -49.66 -3.45 0.51
CA ALA A 67 -49.75 -4.43 -0.56
C ALA A 67 -51.02 -5.30 -0.44
N ALA A 68 -51.43 -5.65 0.78
CA ALA A 68 -52.67 -6.38 1.03
C ALA A 68 -53.91 -5.56 0.63
N ILE A 69 -53.95 -4.26 0.98
CA ILE A 69 -55.02 -3.35 0.58
C ILE A 69 -55.12 -3.26 -0.94
N VAL A 70 -53.99 -3.06 -1.63
CA VAL A 70 -53.93 -3.01 -3.10
C VAL A 70 -54.43 -4.32 -3.72
N ARG A 71 -54.00 -5.48 -3.19
CA ARG A 71 -54.46 -6.78 -3.67
C ARG A 71 -55.97 -6.97 -3.50
N LEU A 72 -56.52 -6.58 -2.34
CA LEU A 72 -57.94 -6.68 -2.06
C LEU A 72 -58.77 -5.77 -2.99
N ALA A 73 -58.25 -4.59 -3.32
CA ALA A 73 -58.84 -3.70 -4.32
C ALA A 73 -58.83 -4.32 -5.73
N LEU A 74 -57.71 -4.92 -6.14
CA LEU A 74 -57.56 -5.52 -7.47
C LEU A 74 -58.44 -6.76 -7.69
N ILE A 75 -58.67 -7.58 -6.67
CA ILE A 75 -59.46 -8.82 -6.76
C ILE A 75 -60.97 -8.56 -6.54
N GLY A 76 -61.38 -7.29 -6.37
CA GLY A 76 -62.79 -6.94 -6.12
C GLY A 76 -63.32 -7.45 -4.78
N GLY A 77 -62.43 -7.68 -3.81
CA GLY A 77 -62.76 -8.30 -2.53
C GLY A 77 -63.44 -7.38 -1.51
N LEU A 78 -63.73 -6.13 -1.87
CA LEU A 78 -64.33 -5.11 -1.00
C LEU A 78 -65.84 -5.05 -1.25
N SER A 79 -66.63 -5.27 -0.20
CA SER A 79 -68.09 -5.08 -0.29
C SER A 79 -68.42 -3.60 -0.21
N TRP A 80 -69.21 -3.08 -1.16
CA TRP A 80 -69.68 -1.70 -1.17
C TRP A 80 -70.64 -1.36 -0.02
N ALA A 81 -71.24 -2.36 0.63
CA ALA A 81 -72.17 -2.16 1.74
C ALA A 81 -71.47 -1.89 3.09
N ASN A 82 -70.23 -2.40 3.28
CA ASN A 82 -69.38 -2.12 4.44
C ASN A 82 -67.90 -2.30 4.07
N PRO A 83 -67.33 -1.34 3.33
CA PRO A 83 -65.98 -1.48 2.78
C PRO A 83 -64.91 -1.48 3.88
N VAL A 84 -65.12 -0.75 4.98
CA VAL A 84 -64.16 -0.66 6.08
C VAL A 84 -64.18 -1.92 6.95
N GLY A 85 -65.36 -2.43 7.31
CA GLY A 85 -65.48 -3.66 8.10
C GLY A 85 -64.97 -4.88 7.35
N THR A 86 -65.35 -5.04 6.06
CA THR A 86 -64.84 -6.16 5.24
C THR A 86 -63.35 -6.07 4.94
N LEU A 87 -62.79 -4.87 4.83
CA LEU A 87 -61.34 -4.68 4.74
C LEU A 87 -60.67 -5.14 6.04
N PHE A 88 -61.17 -4.71 7.19
CA PHE A 88 -60.58 -5.04 8.49
C PHE A 88 -60.64 -6.54 8.74
N ASP A 89 -61.77 -7.19 8.51
CA ASP A 89 -61.94 -8.64 8.71
C ASP A 89 -61.01 -9.46 7.80
N LYS A 90 -60.90 -9.09 6.52
CA LYS A 90 -60.07 -9.82 5.54
C LYS A 90 -58.57 -9.59 5.74
N VAL A 91 -58.17 -8.37 6.07
CA VAL A 91 -56.77 -8.05 6.41
C VAL A 91 -56.39 -8.71 7.74
N ASN A 92 -57.28 -8.73 8.73
CA ASN A 92 -57.00 -9.31 10.04
C ASN A 92 -56.91 -10.85 9.99
N ALA A 93 -57.84 -11.52 9.31
CA ALA A 93 -57.89 -12.98 9.23
C ALA A 93 -56.75 -13.61 8.41
N THR A 94 -56.20 -12.90 7.42
CA THR A 94 -55.18 -13.47 6.50
C THR A 94 -53.80 -12.84 6.67
N TYR A 95 -53.72 -11.54 6.95
CA TYR A 95 -52.46 -10.81 6.93
C TYR A 95 -51.90 -10.51 8.31
N LEU A 96 -52.69 -10.05 9.29
CA LEU A 96 -52.15 -9.73 10.63
C LEU A 96 -51.59 -10.98 11.34
N MET A 97 -52.20 -12.14 11.16
CA MET A 97 -51.66 -13.41 11.68
C MET A 97 -50.29 -13.80 11.09
N ASN A 98 -49.99 -13.35 9.86
CA ASN A 98 -48.75 -13.70 9.15
C ASN A 98 -47.72 -12.53 9.13
N ALA A 99 -48.18 -11.29 9.27
CA ALA A 99 -47.38 -10.08 9.13
C ALA A 99 -46.27 -10.00 10.18
N GLY A 100 -46.55 -10.42 11.41
CA GLY A 100 -45.53 -10.50 12.46
C GLY A 100 -44.33 -11.37 12.06
N TRP A 101 -44.60 -12.53 11.46
CA TRP A 101 -43.55 -13.43 10.99
C TRP A 101 -42.80 -12.86 9.77
N PHE A 102 -43.50 -12.30 8.78
CA PHE A 102 -42.86 -11.69 7.61
C PHE A 102 -42.03 -10.44 7.96
N GLY A 103 -42.47 -9.64 8.92
CA GLY A 103 -41.70 -8.53 9.46
C GLY A 103 -40.42 -9.01 10.14
N LEU A 104 -40.53 -10.06 10.96
CA LEU A 104 -39.38 -10.64 11.66
C LEU A 104 -38.39 -11.28 10.68
N SER A 105 -38.88 -12.02 9.69
CA SER A 105 -38.05 -12.65 8.66
C SER A 105 -37.34 -11.60 7.80
N SER A 106 -37.99 -10.48 7.49
CA SER A 106 -37.39 -9.36 6.75
C SER A 106 -36.20 -8.74 7.50
N VAL A 107 -36.37 -8.51 8.81
CA VAL A 107 -35.28 -8.02 9.68
C VAL A 107 -34.12 -9.02 9.73
N VAL A 108 -34.41 -10.31 9.88
CA VAL A 108 -33.39 -11.37 9.86
C VAL A 108 -32.64 -11.36 8.52
N LEU A 109 -33.35 -11.18 7.41
CA LEU A 109 -32.77 -11.13 6.08
C LEU A 109 -31.90 -9.90 5.86
N PHE A 110 -32.29 -8.74 6.40
CA PHE A 110 -31.48 -7.52 6.40
C PHE A 110 -30.21 -7.68 7.25
N ALA A 111 -30.30 -8.39 8.38
CA ALA A 111 -29.15 -8.73 9.20
C ALA A 111 -28.19 -9.70 8.47
N LEU A 112 -28.71 -10.76 7.86
CA LEU A 112 -27.92 -11.78 7.17
C LEU A 112 -27.29 -11.26 5.86
N SER A 113 -27.98 -10.41 5.12
CA SER A 113 -27.41 -9.68 3.96
C SER A 113 -26.43 -8.57 4.38
N GLY A 114 -26.42 -8.23 5.67
CA GLY A 114 -25.48 -7.29 6.27
C GLY A 114 -25.85 -5.83 6.09
N VAL A 115 -27.09 -5.48 5.74
CA VAL A 115 -27.57 -4.09 5.57
C VAL A 115 -27.26 -3.22 6.78
N TYR A 116 -27.36 -3.80 7.97
CA TYR A 116 -27.09 -3.09 9.22
C TYR A 116 -25.61 -2.79 9.48
N LYS A 117 -24.69 -3.46 8.78
CA LYS A 117 -23.25 -3.18 8.90
C LYS A 117 -22.91 -1.92 8.12
N PRO A 118 -22.25 -0.92 8.72
CA PRO A 118 -21.91 0.31 8.03
C PRO A 118 -20.94 0.01 6.88
N VAL A 119 -21.32 0.38 5.66
CA VAL A 119 -20.50 0.23 4.45
C VAL A 119 -20.61 1.45 3.55
N PRO A 120 -19.58 1.71 2.72
CA PRO A 120 -19.65 2.72 1.68
C PRO A 120 -20.87 2.50 0.77
N PHE A 121 -21.48 3.60 0.32
CA PHE A 121 -22.68 3.59 -0.53
C PHE A 121 -22.53 2.74 -1.80
N SER A 122 -21.32 2.63 -2.35
CA SER A 122 -21.01 1.78 -3.51
C SER A 122 -21.29 0.30 -3.29
N ARG A 123 -21.10 -0.21 -2.06
CA ARG A 123 -21.40 -1.61 -1.69
C ARG A 123 -22.83 -1.81 -1.19
N PHE A 124 -23.56 -0.73 -0.93
CA PHE A 124 -24.95 -0.79 -0.52
C PHE A 124 -25.85 -1.37 -1.63
N LYS A 125 -25.62 -0.98 -2.90
CA LYS A 125 -26.34 -1.52 -4.06
C LYS A 125 -26.22 -3.05 -4.19
N GLN A 126 -25.02 -3.60 -3.94
CA GLN A 126 -24.80 -5.04 -3.98
C GLN A 126 -25.58 -5.78 -2.88
N ARG A 127 -25.68 -5.19 -1.69
CA ARG A 127 -26.46 -5.78 -0.58
C ARG A 127 -27.95 -5.72 -0.86
N LEU A 128 -28.44 -4.64 -1.46
CA LEU A 128 -29.82 -4.51 -1.88
C LEU A 128 -30.18 -5.57 -2.95
N ASN A 129 -29.30 -5.79 -3.93
CA ASN A 129 -29.48 -6.84 -4.93
C ASN A 129 -29.53 -8.24 -4.29
N ALA A 130 -28.72 -8.50 -3.26
CA ALA A 130 -28.74 -9.78 -2.54
C ALA A 130 -30.07 -10.01 -1.79
N ILE A 131 -30.65 -8.96 -1.21
CA ILE A 131 -31.98 -9.02 -0.57
C ILE A 131 -33.05 -9.32 -1.61
N VAL A 132 -33.06 -8.60 -2.74
CA VAL A 132 -34.04 -8.82 -3.81
C VAL A 132 -33.94 -10.25 -4.33
N LEU A 133 -32.73 -10.73 -4.61
CA LEU A 133 -32.51 -12.11 -5.07
C LEU A 133 -32.99 -13.13 -4.03
N ALA A 134 -32.65 -12.94 -2.75
CA ALA A 134 -33.10 -13.84 -1.68
C ALA A 134 -34.64 -13.85 -1.53
N SER A 135 -35.30 -12.70 -1.65
CA SER A 135 -36.76 -12.61 -1.64
C SER A 135 -37.40 -13.33 -2.83
N VAL A 136 -36.82 -13.23 -4.03
CA VAL A 136 -37.28 -13.95 -5.23
C VAL A 136 -37.09 -15.46 -5.06
N VAL A 137 -35.91 -15.90 -4.61
CA VAL A 137 -35.62 -17.32 -4.35
C VAL A 137 -36.55 -17.87 -3.26
N GLY A 138 -36.77 -17.12 -2.18
CA GLY A 138 -37.70 -17.49 -1.12
C GLY A 138 -39.13 -17.64 -1.62
N LEU A 139 -39.59 -16.74 -2.49
CA LEU A 139 -40.90 -16.83 -3.13
C LEU A 139 -41.02 -18.07 -4.01
N VAL A 140 -40.02 -18.34 -4.85
CA VAL A 140 -40.00 -19.53 -5.72
C VAL A 140 -39.96 -20.82 -4.89
N ALA A 141 -39.13 -20.87 -3.85
CA ALA A 141 -39.06 -22.01 -2.94
C ALA A 141 -40.39 -22.25 -2.21
N HIS A 142 -41.07 -21.17 -1.79
CA HIS A 142 -42.39 -21.25 -1.19
C HIS A 142 -43.43 -21.83 -2.17
N GLN A 143 -43.41 -21.39 -3.44
CA GLN A 143 -44.31 -21.93 -4.47
C GLN A 143 -44.03 -23.40 -4.77
N ILE A 144 -42.77 -23.79 -4.92
CA ILE A 144 -42.36 -25.18 -5.18
C ILE A 144 -42.72 -26.10 -4.01
N LEU A 145 -42.37 -25.72 -2.78
CA LEU A 145 -42.72 -26.51 -1.61
C LEU A 145 -44.25 -26.61 -1.44
N GLY A 146 -44.98 -25.56 -1.81
CA GLY A 146 -46.45 -25.54 -1.74
C GLY A 146 -47.09 -26.47 -2.76
N THR A 147 -46.57 -26.52 -3.99
CA THR A 147 -47.10 -27.38 -5.05
C THR A 147 -46.76 -28.85 -4.86
N PHE A 148 -45.56 -29.16 -4.36
CA PHE A 148 -45.11 -30.55 -4.22
C PHE A 148 -45.53 -31.23 -2.91
N ALA A 149 -45.69 -30.49 -1.81
CA ALA A 149 -45.87 -31.12 -0.50
C ALA A 149 -47.33 -31.40 -0.10
N PHE A 150 -48.32 -30.67 -0.64
CA PHE A 150 -49.67 -30.71 -0.05
C PHE A 150 -50.85 -30.84 -1.03
N ASP A 151 -50.62 -30.86 -2.35
CA ASP A 151 -51.63 -31.07 -3.43
C ASP A 151 -52.98 -30.31 -3.26
N LYS A 152 -52.99 -29.27 -2.43
CA LYS A 152 -54.12 -28.40 -2.14
C LYS A 152 -53.63 -26.99 -1.92
N ALA A 153 -54.30 -26.04 -2.57
CA ALA A 153 -54.11 -24.61 -2.37
C ALA A 153 -54.68 -24.15 -1.02
N GLN A 154 -54.12 -24.59 0.12
CA GLN A 154 -54.43 -24.00 1.42
C GLN A 154 -53.41 -24.35 2.52
N GLN A 155 -52.46 -23.45 2.75
CA GLN A 155 -52.17 -22.71 3.99
C GLN A 155 -50.75 -22.14 3.87
N THR A 156 -50.65 -20.83 3.68
CA THR A 156 -49.37 -20.11 3.47
C THR A 156 -48.40 -20.25 4.63
N PHE A 157 -48.88 -20.58 5.82
CA PHE A 157 -48.05 -20.66 7.03
C PHE A 157 -47.24 -21.96 7.13
N GLU A 158 -47.86 -23.12 6.92
CA GLU A 158 -47.23 -24.45 7.10
C GLU A 158 -46.07 -24.69 6.11
N VAL A 159 -46.17 -24.11 4.91
CA VAL A 159 -45.14 -24.21 3.86
C VAL A 159 -44.21 -23.00 3.84
N GLY A 160 -44.72 -21.82 4.22
CA GLY A 160 -43.94 -20.59 4.27
C GLY A 160 -42.86 -20.64 5.33
N LEU A 161 -43.20 -21.10 6.53
CA LEU A 161 -42.26 -21.11 7.65
C LEU A 161 -41.02 -21.98 7.36
N PRO A 162 -41.13 -23.23 6.86
CA PRO A 162 -39.97 -24.04 6.48
C PRO A 162 -39.16 -23.46 5.31
N ALA A 163 -39.82 -22.91 4.27
CA ALA A 163 -39.15 -22.31 3.12
C ALA A 163 -38.29 -21.09 3.53
N TRP A 164 -38.85 -20.23 4.38
CA TRP A 164 -38.14 -19.07 4.92
C TRP A 164 -37.05 -19.46 5.92
N ALA A 165 -37.30 -20.47 6.77
CA ALA A 165 -36.28 -21.00 7.67
C ALA A 165 -35.08 -21.57 6.89
N LEU A 166 -35.33 -22.30 5.80
CA LEU A 166 -34.28 -22.84 4.94
C LEU A 166 -33.49 -21.73 4.24
N LEU A 167 -34.14 -20.70 3.71
CA LEU A 167 -33.48 -19.54 3.11
C LEU A 167 -32.58 -18.81 4.13
N CYS A 168 -33.10 -18.55 5.33
CA CYS A 168 -32.34 -17.95 6.43
C CYS A 168 -31.15 -18.82 6.83
N ALA A 169 -31.32 -20.14 6.90
CA ALA A 169 -30.25 -21.09 7.21
C ALA A 169 -29.14 -21.09 6.13
N VAL A 170 -29.51 -21.10 4.85
CA VAL A 170 -28.55 -21.01 3.73
C VAL A 170 -27.79 -19.68 3.78
N MET A 171 -28.49 -18.56 3.96
CA MET A 171 -27.88 -17.24 4.08
C MET A 171 -26.94 -17.13 5.29
N ALA A 172 -27.35 -17.68 6.44
CA ALA A 172 -26.53 -17.76 7.64
C ALA A 172 -25.27 -18.61 7.40
N THR A 173 -25.41 -19.76 6.72
CA THR A 173 -24.31 -20.65 6.36
C THR A 173 -23.34 -19.97 5.40
N VAL A 174 -23.82 -19.36 4.31
CA VAL A 174 -22.96 -18.61 3.37
C VAL A 174 -22.21 -17.49 4.08
N ARG A 175 -22.89 -16.72 4.95
CA ARG A 175 -22.27 -15.65 5.72
C ARG A 175 -21.23 -16.19 6.70
N TYR A 176 -21.54 -17.26 7.42
CA TYR A 176 -20.63 -17.93 8.35
C TYR A 176 -19.41 -18.51 7.62
N SER A 177 -19.61 -19.20 6.50
CA SER A 177 -18.53 -19.72 5.65
C SER A 177 -17.64 -18.60 5.12
N ARG A 178 -18.21 -17.49 4.64
CA ARG A 178 -17.43 -16.30 4.25
C ARG A 178 -16.66 -15.70 5.42
N MET A 179 -17.23 -15.69 6.61
CA MET A 179 -16.53 -15.25 7.83
C MET A 179 -15.38 -16.18 8.17
N LYS A 180 -15.59 -17.50 8.14
CA LYS A 180 -14.56 -18.52 8.43
C LYS A 180 -13.43 -18.51 7.41
N VAL A 181 -13.74 -18.39 6.13
CA VAL A 181 -12.76 -18.18 5.06
C VAL A 181 -12.02 -16.85 5.31
N GLY A 182 -12.73 -15.80 5.68
CA GLY A 182 -12.15 -14.52 6.06
C GLY A 182 -11.22 -14.61 7.27
N GLU A 183 -11.48 -15.47 8.25
CA GLU A 183 -10.57 -15.76 9.38
C GLU A 183 -9.30 -16.45 8.92
N HIS A 184 -9.40 -17.41 8.00
CA HIS A 184 -8.25 -18.12 7.45
C HIS A 184 -7.29 -17.20 6.69
N PHE A 185 -7.84 -16.13 6.10
CA PHE A 185 -7.06 -15.09 5.42
C PHE A 185 -6.92 -13.80 6.24
N ARG A 186 -7.33 -13.81 7.51
CA ARG A 186 -7.24 -12.65 8.38
C ARG A 186 -5.77 -12.47 8.75
N VAL A 187 -5.19 -11.40 8.24
CA VAL A 187 -3.93 -10.87 8.77
C VAL A 187 -4.22 -10.48 10.22
N VAL A 188 -3.76 -11.30 11.16
CA VAL A 188 -3.71 -10.93 12.57
C VAL A 188 -2.49 -10.03 12.69
N PRO A 189 -2.63 -8.75 13.08
CA PRO A 189 -1.48 -7.93 13.42
C PRO A 189 -0.66 -8.73 14.43
N ARG A 190 0.65 -8.91 14.19
CA ARG A 190 1.52 -9.56 15.17
C ARG A 190 1.30 -8.86 16.51
N GLY A 191 0.71 -9.57 17.47
CA GLY A 191 0.51 -9.07 18.82
C GLY A 191 1.86 -8.92 19.51
N GLU A 192 1.97 -7.90 20.37
CA GLU A 192 3.03 -7.58 21.32
C GLU A 192 4.17 -8.60 21.45
N ALA A 193 5.07 -8.53 20.47
CA ALA A 193 6.51 -8.54 20.59
C ALA A 193 6.99 -8.36 19.15
N ALA A 194 7.10 -7.10 18.71
CA ALA A 194 7.92 -6.79 17.55
C ALA A 194 9.24 -7.52 17.76
N ASN A 195 9.51 -8.57 16.97
CA ASN A 195 10.78 -9.26 17.01
C ASN A 195 11.84 -8.17 16.82
N THR A 196 12.59 -7.83 17.86
CA THR A 196 13.56 -6.73 17.80
C THR A 196 14.66 -7.04 16.78
N LYS A 197 14.80 -8.32 16.44
CA LYS A 197 15.69 -8.81 15.40
C LYS A 197 14.90 -9.00 14.11
N VAL A 198 15.30 -8.25 13.08
CA VAL A 198 14.86 -8.48 11.70
C VAL A 198 15.51 -9.76 11.20
N GLU A 199 14.74 -10.72 10.72
CA GLU A 199 15.23 -11.95 10.07
C GLU A 199 14.66 -12.11 8.65
N ASP A 200 13.39 -11.77 8.47
CA ASP A 200 12.66 -11.90 7.21
C ASP A 200 12.44 -10.52 6.56
N VAL A 201 13.03 -10.32 5.37
CA VAL A 201 13.02 -9.04 4.65
C VAL A 201 12.33 -9.20 3.29
N LEU A 202 11.32 -8.37 3.05
CA LEU A 202 10.71 -8.22 1.73
C LEU A 202 11.42 -7.12 0.93
N VAL A 203 11.96 -7.46 -0.24
CA VAL A 203 12.51 -6.51 -1.21
C VAL A 203 11.50 -6.34 -2.35
N VAL A 204 10.84 -5.19 -2.39
CA VAL A 204 9.94 -4.82 -3.50
C VAL A 204 10.77 -4.17 -4.60
N GLY A 205 10.80 -4.76 -5.80
CA GLY A 205 11.72 -4.37 -6.87
C GLY A 205 13.07 -5.07 -6.80
N GLY A 206 13.12 -6.29 -6.24
CA GLY A 206 14.34 -7.06 -6.01
C GLY A 206 15.04 -7.58 -7.27
N ALA A 207 14.36 -7.65 -8.41
CA ALA A 207 14.98 -8.01 -9.69
C ALA A 207 15.55 -6.78 -10.44
N GLY A 208 15.39 -5.57 -9.87
CA GLY A 208 15.85 -4.32 -10.46
C GLY A 208 17.35 -4.03 -10.31
N TYR A 209 17.74 -2.83 -10.77
CA TYR A 209 19.14 -2.35 -10.77
C TYR A 209 19.78 -2.34 -9.37
N ILE A 210 19.12 -1.76 -8.38
CA ILE A 210 19.60 -1.74 -6.99
C ILE A 210 19.15 -3.01 -6.25
N GLY A 211 17.92 -3.47 -6.51
CA GLY A 211 17.32 -4.59 -5.79
C GLY A 211 18.09 -5.89 -5.91
N SER A 212 18.65 -6.17 -7.09
CA SER A 212 19.43 -7.40 -7.32
C SER A 212 20.72 -7.41 -6.48
N ILE A 213 21.37 -6.26 -6.30
CA ILE A 213 22.52 -6.14 -5.41
C ILE A 213 22.10 -6.26 -3.94
N LEU A 214 21.00 -5.61 -3.56
CA LEU A 214 20.48 -5.67 -2.19
C LEU A 214 20.10 -7.10 -1.77
N ALA A 215 19.44 -7.85 -2.67
CA ALA A 215 19.07 -9.24 -2.39
C ALA A 215 20.30 -10.08 -2.02
N ARG A 216 21.40 -9.96 -2.77
CA ARG A 216 22.66 -10.66 -2.47
C ARG A 216 23.24 -10.23 -1.12
N GLN A 217 23.37 -8.93 -0.88
CA GLN A 217 23.91 -8.43 0.39
C GLN A 217 23.07 -8.87 1.61
N LEU A 218 21.74 -8.94 1.47
CA LEU A 218 20.88 -9.46 2.54
C LEU A 218 21.06 -10.97 2.75
N LEU A 219 21.17 -11.75 1.69
CA LEU A 219 21.42 -13.19 1.79
C LEU A 219 22.77 -13.49 2.44
N ASP A 220 23.81 -12.72 2.07
CA ASP A 220 25.16 -12.78 2.64
C ASP A 220 25.19 -12.40 4.12
N ALA A 221 24.39 -11.39 4.50
CA ALA A 221 24.18 -11.01 5.90
C ALA A 221 23.31 -12.00 6.70
N GLY A 222 22.83 -13.08 6.06
CA GLY A 222 22.11 -14.17 6.73
C GLY A 222 20.60 -14.00 6.82
N TYR A 223 20.01 -12.97 6.19
CA TYR A 223 18.57 -12.77 6.17
C TYR A 223 17.85 -13.84 5.32
N ARG A 224 16.57 -14.05 5.62
CA ARG A 224 15.60 -14.67 4.70
C ARG A 224 15.01 -13.56 3.84
N VAL A 225 15.17 -13.68 2.53
CA VAL A 225 14.82 -12.63 1.58
C VAL A 225 13.67 -13.10 0.73
N ARG A 226 12.59 -12.33 0.73
CA ARG A 226 11.52 -12.45 -0.24
C ARG A 226 11.61 -11.31 -1.24
N VAL A 227 11.54 -11.60 -2.53
CA VAL A 227 11.46 -10.60 -3.59
C VAL A 227 10.02 -10.55 -4.11
N LEU A 228 9.47 -9.33 -4.21
CA LEU A 228 8.27 -9.07 -5.00
C LEU A 228 8.66 -8.18 -6.18
N ASP A 229 8.55 -8.69 -7.40
CA ASP A 229 8.89 -7.95 -8.61
C ASP A 229 7.95 -8.36 -9.76
N LEU A 230 7.68 -7.41 -10.65
CA LEU A 230 6.91 -7.66 -11.87
C LEU A 230 7.79 -8.30 -12.95
N GLU A 231 9.10 -8.33 -12.74
CA GLU A 231 10.12 -8.81 -13.67
C GLU A 231 10.04 -8.10 -15.03
N LEU A 232 9.68 -6.82 -14.98
CA LEU A 232 9.48 -5.97 -16.17
C LEU A 232 10.72 -5.93 -17.08
N PHE A 233 11.91 -6.07 -16.49
CA PHE A 233 13.21 -6.06 -17.19
C PHE A 233 13.82 -7.47 -17.30
N GLY A 234 12.99 -8.51 -17.22
CA GLY A 234 13.39 -9.91 -17.26
C GLY A 234 13.81 -10.49 -15.91
N THR A 235 14.11 -11.79 -15.93
CA THR A 235 14.34 -12.63 -14.73
C THR A 235 15.83 -12.91 -14.46
N LYS A 236 16.71 -12.52 -15.39
CA LYS A 236 18.15 -12.88 -15.36
C LYS A 236 18.92 -12.30 -14.17
N SER A 237 18.45 -11.20 -13.60
CA SER A 237 19.20 -10.43 -12.59
C SER A 237 19.35 -11.14 -11.24
N LEU A 238 18.55 -12.18 -11.00
CA LEU A 238 18.61 -13.03 -9.81
C LEU A 238 19.02 -14.48 -10.12
N ALA A 239 19.34 -14.79 -11.38
CA ALA A 239 19.49 -16.17 -11.85
C ALA A 239 20.52 -17.00 -11.06
N ASP A 240 21.64 -16.39 -10.69
CA ASP A 240 22.73 -17.01 -9.90
C ASP A 240 22.37 -17.27 -8.43
N VAL A 241 21.29 -16.68 -7.92
CA VAL A 241 20.87 -16.85 -6.52
C VAL A 241 19.50 -17.52 -6.37
N LEU A 242 18.85 -17.93 -7.46
CA LEU A 242 17.51 -18.55 -7.42
C LEU A 242 17.44 -19.81 -6.54
N ASP A 243 18.52 -20.60 -6.51
CA ASP A 243 18.59 -21.84 -5.72
C ASP A 243 18.99 -21.61 -4.25
N HIS A 244 19.17 -20.35 -3.83
CA HIS A 244 19.57 -20.05 -2.46
C HIS A 244 18.45 -20.42 -1.47
N PRO A 245 18.70 -21.22 -0.42
CA PRO A 245 17.65 -21.78 0.45
C PRO A 245 16.90 -20.75 1.29
N ARG A 246 17.43 -19.52 1.37
CA ARG A 246 16.80 -18.37 2.07
C ARG A 246 16.19 -17.34 1.11
N LEU A 247 16.15 -17.60 -0.20
CA LEU A 247 15.53 -16.72 -1.17
C LEU A 247 14.16 -17.27 -1.60
N GLU A 248 13.16 -16.39 -1.63
CA GLU A 248 11.87 -16.64 -2.27
C GLU A 248 11.61 -15.53 -3.28
N VAL A 249 11.38 -15.86 -4.55
CA VAL A 249 11.03 -14.88 -5.59
C VAL A 249 9.56 -15.02 -5.95
N MET A 250 8.82 -13.92 -5.80
CA MET A 250 7.42 -13.81 -6.18
C MET A 250 7.28 -12.87 -7.37
N ASN A 251 6.89 -13.43 -8.53
CA ASN A 251 6.43 -12.62 -9.64
C ASN A 251 5.04 -12.06 -9.30
N GLY A 252 4.93 -10.74 -9.23
CA GLY A 252 3.69 -10.07 -8.88
C GLY A 252 3.80 -8.55 -8.91
N ASP A 253 2.65 -7.89 -8.95
CA ASP A 253 2.58 -6.44 -9.00
C ASP A 253 2.24 -5.88 -7.63
N PHE A 254 3.12 -5.05 -7.05
CA PHE A 254 2.86 -4.44 -5.74
C PHE A 254 1.67 -3.48 -5.73
N ARG A 255 1.17 -3.05 -6.90
CA ARG A 255 -0.08 -2.30 -7.04
C ARG A 255 -1.32 -3.18 -6.84
N ASN A 256 -1.17 -4.49 -7.02
CA ASN A 256 -2.20 -5.47 -6.73
C ASN A 256 -2.20 -5.76 -5.22
N ILE A 257 -3.31 -5.45 -4.55
CA ILE A 257 -3.48 -5.68 -3.11
C ILE A 257 -3.26 -7.16 -2.74
N GLY A 258 -3.70 -8.09 -3.58
CA GLY A 258 -3.54 -9.53 -3.35
C GLY A 258 -2.07 -9.95 -3.35
N ASP A 259 -1.28 -9.47 -4.31
CA ASP A 259 0.15 -9.76 -4.40
C ASP A 259 0.90 -9.13 -3.24
N ALA A 260 0.63 -7.85 -2.96
CA ALA A 260 1.19 -7.10 -1.84
C ALA A 260 0.94 -7.80 -0.49
N VAL A 261 -0.32 -8.18 -0.20
CA VAL A 261 -0.67 -8.85 1.05
C VAL A 261 -0.01 -10.23 1.14
N ARG A 262 0.06 -11.00 0.04
CA ARG A 262 0.75 -12.29 0.05
C ARG A 262 2.24 -12.12 0.35
N ALA A 263 2.90 -11.16 -0.31
CA ALA A 263 4.32 -10.90 -0.12
C ALA A 263 4.67 -10.42 1.30
N LEU A 264 3.79 -9.64 1.93
CA LEU A 264 4.00 -9.10 3.28
C LEU A 264 3.81 -10.12 4.41
N ARG A 265 3.22 -11.30 4.15
CA ARG A 265 2.94 -12.30 5.19
C ARG A 265 4.24 -12.79 5.84
N GLY A 266 4.33 -12.59 7.16
CA GLY A 266 5.44 -13.08 7.98
C GLY A 266 6.73 -12.27 7.88
N MET A 267 6.70 -11.11 7.21
CA MET A 267 7.89 -10.26 7.04
C MET A 267 8.11 -9.36 8.26
N ASP A 268 9.36 -9.19 8.66
CA ASP A 268 9.75 -8.28 9.75
C ASP A 268 10.02 -6.86 9.23
N ALA A 269 10.60 -6.78 8.03
CA ALA A 269 11.00 -5.55 7.39
C ALA A 269 10.70 -5.52 5.88
N VAL A 270 10.62 -4.32 5.32
CA VAL A 270 10.43 -4.07 3.89
C VAL A 270 11.48 -3.10 3.38
N CYS A 271 12.13 -3.42 2.26
CA CYS A 271 12.87 -2.49 1.42
C CYS A 271 12.07 -2.24 0.14
N HIS A 272 11.44 -1.07 0.04
CA HIS A 272 10.61 -0.70 -1.09
C HIS A 272 11.42 0.11 -2.11
N LEU A 273 11.91 -0.59 -3.15
CA LEU A 273 12.74 -0.05 -4.23
C LEU A 273 11.98 0.14 -5.54
N ALA A 274 10.88 -0.60 -5.74
CA ALA A 274 10.09 -0.58 -6.97
C ALA A 274 9.49 0.81 -7.23
N ALA A 275 9.79 1.36 -8.41
CA ALA A 275 9.25 2.61 -8.93
C ALA A 275 9.55 2.72 -10.43
N ILE A 276 8.80 3.57 -11.14
CA ILE A 276 9.28 4.12 -12.40
C ILE A 276 10.33 5.18 -12.06
N VAL A 277 11.56 5.00 -12.53
CA VAL A 277 12.72 5.83 -12.13
C VAL A 277 13.31 6.55 -13.32
N GLY A 278 13.45 7.87 -13.17
CA GLY A 278 14.05 8.78 -14.16
C GLY A 278 13.02 9.71 -14.77
N ASP A 279 13.39 10.98 -14.97
CA ASP A 279 12.48 11.99 -15.51
C ASP A 279 11.93 11.61 -16.90
N PRO A 280 12.75 11.16 -17.88
CA PRO A 280 12.22 10.73 -19.18
C PRO A 280 11.22 9.59 -19.09
N ALA A 281 11.48 8.59 -18.23
CA ALA A 281 10.60 7.44 -18.04
C ALA A 281 9.26 7.83 -17.39
N CYS A 282 9.30 8.68 -16.37
CA CYS A 282 8.11 9.19 -15.69
C CYS A 282 7.27 10.12 -16.57
N ALA A 283 7.90 10.85 -17.49
CA ALA A 283 7.22 11.77 -18.38
C ALA A 283 6.37 11.06 -19.46
N LEU A 284 6.64 9.78 -19.76
CA LEU A 284 5.92 9.01 -20.79
C LEU A 284 4.42 8.86 -20.47
N ASP A 285 4.10 8.52 -19.23
CA ASP A 285 2.72 8.36 -18.77
C ASP A 285 2.58 8.83 -17.32
N ARG A 286 1.98 10.01 -17.16
CA ARG A 286 1.83 10.69 -15.88
C ARG A 286 0.98 9.88 -14.91
N ASP A 287 -0.17 9.38 -15.36
CA ASP A 287 -1.15 8.76 -14.48
C ASP A 287 -0.62 7.41 -13.98
N THR A 288 0.07 6.66 -14.84
CA THR A 288 0.81 5.45 -14.48
C THR A 288 1.94 5.76 -13.48
N THR A 289 2.68 6.84 -13.70
CA THR A 289 3.74 7.27 -12.78
C THR A 289 3.18 7.60 -11.40
N ILE A 290 2.06 8.34 -11.32
CA ILE A 290 1.39 8.64 -10.04
C ILE A 290 0.88 7.35 -9.38
N ALA A 291 0.32 6.43 -10.16
CA ALA A 291 -0.16 5.14 -9.63
C ALA A 291 0.97 4.33 -9.00
N VAL A 292 2.09 4.18 -9.70
CA VAL A 292 3.23 3.37 -9.27
C VAL A 292 4.00 4.06 -8.14
N ASN A 293 4.45 5.31 -8.36
CA ASN A 293 5.43 5.96 -7.50
C ASN A 293 4.83 6.56 -6.23
N TYR A 294 3.53 6.89 -6.24
CA TYR A 294 2.84 7.50 -5.09
C TYR A 294 1.78 6.56 -4.51
N ALA A 295 0.72 6.26 -5.27
CA ALA A 295 -0.47 5.61 -4.71
C ALA A 295 -0.16 4.20 -4.20
N ALA A 296 0.57 3.42 -4.98
CA ALA A 296 0.95 2.06 -4.61
C ALA A 296 2.06 2.02 -3.55
N ALA A 297 2.98 2.98 -3.53
CA ALA A 297 3.96 3.11 -2.46
C ALA A 297 3.28 3.40 -1.10
N LYS A 298 2.33 4.34 -1.08
CA LYS A 298 1.49 4.64 0.10
C LYS A 298 0.70 3.41 0.55
N MET A 299 0.06 2.71 -0.39
CA MET A 299 -0.66 1.46 -0.10
C MET A 299 0.27 0.40 0.50
N MET A 300 1.47 0.21 -0.05
CA MET A 300 2.44 -0.76 0.48
C MET A 300 2.84 -0.45 1.92
N ALA A 301 3.07 0.81 2.27
CA ALA A 301 3.37 1.20 3.65
C ALA A 301 2.19 0.92 4.59
N GLN A 302 0.95 1.24 4.18
CA GLN A 302 -0.26 0.97 4.96
C GLN A 302 -0.49 -0.54 5.15
N LEU A 303 -0.27 -1.34 4.11
CA LEU A 303 -0.37 -2.80 4.20
C LEU A 303 0.74 -3.40 5.05
N ALA A 304 1.97 -2.90 4.94
CA ALA A 304 3.10 -3.36 5.76
C ALA A 304 2.82 -3.12 7.25
N LYS A 305 2.36 -1.91 7.59
CA LYS A 305 1.89 -1.57 8.93
C LYS A 305 0.80 -2.53 9.41
N ALA A 306 -0.22 -2.79 8.59
CA ALA A 306 -1.30 -3.72 8.94
C ALA A 306 -0.84 -5.19 9.11
N ASN A 307 0.31 -5.57 8.53
CA ASN A 307 0.91 -6.90 8.67
C ASN A 307 1.94 -6.98 9.81
N GLY A 308 2.12 -5.91 10.61
CA GLY A 308 3.06 -5.91 11.73
C GLY A 308 4.53 -5.83 11.30
N VAL A 309 4.81 -5.31 10.09
CA VAL A 309 6.16 -4.92 9.69
C VAL A 309 6.61 -3.78 10.61
N THR A 310 7.83 -3.82 11.10
CA THR A 310 8.34 -2.80 12.04
C THR A 310 9.23 -1.78 11.35
N LYS A 311 10.04 -2.24 10.38
CA LYS A 311 10.96 -1.40 9.60
C LYS A 311 10.55 -1.34 8.14
N PHE A 312 10.32 -0.14 7.65
CA PHE A 312 9.99 0.10 6.26
C PHE A 312 10.98 1.09 5.65
N VAL A 313 11.92 0.59 4.86
CA VAL A 313 12.92 1.40 4.14
C VAL A 313 12.35 1.76 2.77
N PHE A 314 12.22 3.06 2.50
CA PHE A 314 11.72 3.56 1.21
C PHE A 314 12.84 4.22 0.40
N ALA A 315 12.99 3.79 -0.86
CA ALA A 315 13.91 4.42 -1.79
C ALA A 315 13.33 5.73 -2.34
N SER A 316 13.91 6.84 -1.92
CA SER A 316 13.70 8.17 -2.50
C SER A 316 14.95 8.63 -3.28
N THR A 317 15.09 9.92 -3.55
CA THR A 317 16.13 10.47 -4.41
C THR A 317 16.56 11.87 -3.96
N CYS A 318 17.82 12.24 -4.18
CA CYS A 318 18.27 13.63 -4.06
C CYS A 318 17.74 14.53 -5.20
N SER A 319 17.11 13.97 -6.24
CA SER A 319 16.47 14.78 -7.30
C SER A 319 15.32 15.66 -6.78
N VAL A 320 14.87 15.44 -5.54
CA VAL A 320 13.89 16.30 -4.84
C VAL A 320 14.42 17.71 -4.58
N TYR A 321 15.74 17.89 -4.49
CA TYR A 321 16.35 19.21 -4.36
C TYR A 321 16.31 20.01 -5.67
N GLY A 322 16.36 19.30 -6.81
CA GLY A 322 16.14 19.83 -8.16
C GLY A 322 17.20 20.84 -8.60
N ASP A 323 16.93 22.14 -8.48
CA ASP A 323 17.85 23.22 -8.90
C ASP A 323 18.19 24.12 -7.71
N SER A 324 19.45 24.10 -7.28
CA SER A 324 19.98 24.83 -6.14
C SER A 324 21.51 25.00 -6.22
N GLU A 325 21.98 26.21 -5.91
CA GLU A 325 23.41 26.53 -5.82
C GLU A 325 24.04 26.11 -4.48
N ASP A 326 23.23 25.89 -3.45
CA ASP A 326 23.69 25.60 -2.10
C ASP A 326 24.02 24.11 -1.90
N ILE A 327 24.67 23.78 -0.78
CA ILE A 327 24.87 22.39 -0.36
C ILE A 327 23.64 21.93 0.42
N MET A 328 22.90 20.98 -0.15
CA MET A 328 21.61 20.51 0.36
C MET A 328 21.77 19.49 1.50
N SER A 329 21.05 19.69 2.59
CA SER A 329 20.84 18.70 3.66
C SER A 329 19.39 18.22 3.67
N GLU A 330 19.06 17.27 4.54
CA GLU A 330 17.70 16.73 4.66
C GLU A 330 16.66 17.79 5.05
N ASP A 331 17.09 18.87 5.72
CA ASP A 331 16.26 19.99 6.16
C ASP A 331 16.20 21.15 5.14
N SER A 332 16.96 21.07 4.04
CA SER A 332 16.95 22.09 2.98
C SER A 332 15.60 22.14 2.25
N PRO A 333 15.22 23.31 1.71
CA PRO A 333 14.02 23.43 0.89
C PRO A 333 14.10 22.54 -0.36
N LEU A 334 12.95 22.01 -0.77
CA LEU A 334 12.85 21.15 -1.95
C LEU A 334 12.42 21.98 -3.17
N ASN A 335 13.14 21.88 -4.28
CA ASN A 335 12.85 22.59 -5.53
C ASN A 335 12.77 21.63 -6.73
N PRO A 336 11.82 20.67 -6.74
CA PRO A 336 11.77 19.62 -7.76
C PRO A 336 11.52 20.17 -9.16
N VAL A 337 12.24 19.63 -10.15
CA VAL A 337 12.14 20.03 -11.57
C VAL A 337 11.53 18.95 -12.47
N SER A 338 11.05 17.83 -11.90
CA SER A 338 10.49 16.69 -12.64
C SER A 338 9.30 16.06 -11.94
N LEU A 339 8.44 15.39 -12.71
CA LEU A 339 7.35 14.56 -12.16
C LEU A 339 7.90 13.43 -11.28
N TYR A 340 9.05 12.88 -11.65
CA TYR A 340 9.75 11.88 -10.84
C TYR A 340 10.06 12.43 -9.43
N ALA A 341 10.66 13.62 -9.35
CA ALA A 341 11.00 14.22 -8.07
C ALA A 341 9.76 14.55 -7.23
N THR A 342 8.69 15.10 -7.83
CA THR A 342 7.49 15.48 -7.07
C THR A 342 6.73 14.28 -6.54
N THR A 343 6.61 13.20 -7.32
CA THR A 343 5.95 11.97 -6.87
C THR A 343 6.70 11.33 -5.71
N LYS A 344 8.04 11.40 -5.71
CA LYS A 344 8.85 10.99 -4.56
C LYS A 344 8.59 11.86 -3.33
N ILE A 345 8.54 13.20 -3.46
CA ILE A 345 8.23 14.10 -2.33
C ILE A 345 6.86 13.79 -1.72
N ASP A 346 5.84 13.63 -2.55
CA ASP A 346 4.50 13.32 -2.06
C ASP A 346 4.45 11.93 -1.41
N ALA A 347 5.21 10.95 -1.94
CA ALA A 347 5.34 9.63 -1.32
C ALA A 347 6.07 9.71 0.03
N GLU A 348 7.19 10.44 0.13
CA GLU A 348 7.90 10.65 1.40
C GLU A 348 6.96 11.13 2.51
N ARG A 349 6.16 12.16 2.21
CA ARG A 349 5.15 12.71 3.13
C ARG A 349 4.12 11.66 3.52
N ALA A 350 3.49 11.03 2.52
CA ALA A 350 2.45 10.04 2.75
C ALA A 350 2.94 8.84 3.57
N LEU A 351 4.19 8.43 3.41
CA LEU A 351 4.80 7.36 4.19
C LEU A 351 5.07 7.83 5.63
N LEU A 352 5.71 8.99 5.82
CA LEU A 352 5.96 9.54 7.16
C LEU A 352 4.68 9.77 7.96
N ASP A 353 3.58 10.16 7.29
CA ASP A 353 2.25 10.31 7.91
C ASP A 353 1.66 8.99 8.41
N THR A 354 2.17 7.83 7.96
CA THR A 354 1.74 6.52 8.49
C THR A 354 2.46 6.13 9.79
N ALA A 355 3.46 6.90 10.22
CA ALA A 355 4.28 6.58 11.37
C ALA A 355 3.49 6.62 12.69
N ASP A 356 3.77 5.68 13.58
CA ASP A 356 3.32 5.67 14.98
C ASP A 356 4.34 4.99 15.89
N SER A 357 3.92 4.48 17.06
CA SER A 357 4.81 3.79 17.99
C SER A 357 5.36 2.47 17.44
N ASP A 358 4.63 1.81 16.54
CA ASP A 358 4.88 0.43 16.13
C ASP A 358 5.38 0.33 14.68
N PHE A 359 5.11 1.36 13.87
CA PHE A 359 5.52 1.46 12.48
C PHE A 359 6.22 2.79 12.23
N GLN A 360 7.51 2.77 11.89
CA GLN A 360 8.25 4.00 11.58
C GLN A 360 9.07 3.82 10.29
N PRO A 361 8.61 4.36 9.16
CA PRO A 361 9.35 4.26 7.91
C PRO A 361 10.62 5.11 7.94
N THR A 362 11.64 4.65 7.24
CA THR A 362 12.89 5.37 6.99
C THR A 362 13.00 5.70 5.51
N ILE A 363 13.21 6.98 5.20
CA ILE A 363 13.35 7.46 3.83
C ILE A 363 14.83 7.59 3.49
N LEU A 364 15.25 6.96 2.39
CA LEU A 364 16.62 7.07 1.89
C LEU A 364 16.63 7.84 0.56
N ARG A 365 17.11 9.09 0.56
CA ARG A 365 17.28 9.91 -0.63
C ARG A 365 18.60 9.55 -1.31
N PHE A 366 18.54 8.70 -2.32
CA PHE A 366 19.74 8.28 -3.05
C PHE A 366 20.30 9.41 -3.93
N ALA A 367 21.61 9.62 -3.86
CA ALA A 367 22.36 10.37 -4.86
C ALA A 367 22.28 9.69 -6.25
N THR A 368 22.90 10.29 -7.26
CA THR A 368 22.88 9.77 -8.64
C THR A 368 23.58 8.42 -8.69
N ALA A 369 22.81 7.36 -8.90
CA ALA A 369 23.34 6.00 -8.93
C ALA A 369 24.28 5.77 -10.13
N TYR A 370 25.33 4.99 -9.92
CA TYR A 370 26.23 4.49 -10.97
C TYR A 370 26.81 3.12 -10.57
N GLY A 371 27.52 2.50 -11.51
CA GLY A 371 28.24 1.24 -11.29
C GLY A 371 27.51 0.01 -11.79
N TRP A 372 28.17 -1.15 -11.66
CA TRP A 372 27.68 -2.39 -12.20
C TRP A 372 26.50 -2.97 -11.40
N SER A 373 25.68 -3.77 -12.08
CA SER A 373 24.58 -4.53 -11.50
C SER A 373 24.22 -5.72 -12.38
N HIS A 374 23.54 -6.71 -11.80
CA HIS A 374 22.99 -7.87 -12.53
C HIS A 374 21.79 -7.50 -13.42
N ARG A 375 21.25 -6.28 -13.27
CA ARG A 375 20.41 -5.61 -14.28
C ARG A 375 21.01 -4.23 -14.56
N PRO A 376 22.07 -4.10 -15.38
CA PRO A 376 22.75 -2.83 -15.56
C PRO A 376 21.83 -1.80 -16.23
N ARG A 377 22.15 -0.53 -16.00
CA ARG A 377 21.41 0.61 -16.56
C ARG A 377 22.37 1.57 -17.25
N PHE A 378 22.09 1.89 -18.50
CA PHE A 378 22.88 2.83 -19.32
C PHE A 378 22.14 4.13 -19.61
N ASP A 379 21.01 4.37 -18.94
CA ASP A 379 20.29 5.65 -18.90
C ASP A 379 20.70 6.53 -17.71
N LEU A 380 21.82 6.19 -17.04
CA LEU A 380 22.44 6.93 -15.94
C LEU A 380 23.74 7.55 -16.43
N VAL A 381 23.97 8.84 -16.15
CA VAL A 381 25.01 9.63 -16.84
C VAL A 381 26.43 9.02 -16.78
N ALA A 382 26.87 8.51 -15.62
CA ALA A 382 28.19 7.90 -15.48
C ALA A 382 28.31 6.58 -16.28
N ASN A 383 27.29 5.73 -16.20
CA ASN A 383 27.25 4.47 -16.95
C ASN A 383 27.13 4.72 -18.46
N LEU A 384 26.32 5.71 -18.86
CA LEU A 384 26.14 6.14 -20.24
C LEU A 384 27.47 6.63 -20.84
N PHE A 385 28.16 7.53 -20.15
CA PHE A 385 29.46 8.03 -20.63
C PHE A 385 30.49 6.92 -20.71
N SER A 386 30.53 6.01 -19.73
CA SER A 386 31.42 4.84 -19.78
C SER A 386 31.16 3.97 -21.02
N ALA A 387 29.89 3.72 -21.34
CA ALA A 387 29.52 2.94 -22.52
C ALA A 387 29.84 3.65 -23.84
N GLN A 388 29.53 4.93 -23.96
CA GLN A 388 29.86 5.74 -25.14
C GLN A 388 31.38 5.87 -25.35
N ALA A 389 32.14 6.02 -24.27
CA ALA A 389 33.60 6.07 -24.35
C ALA A 389 34.19 4.76 -24.92
N VAL A 390 33.67 3.61 -24.47
CA VAL A 390 34.14 2.31 -24.97
C VAL A 390 33.72 2.09 -26.43
N THR A 391 32.43 2.29 -26.76
CA THR A 391 31.89 1.91 -28.08
C THR A 391 32.04 2.96 -29.16
N ASP A 392 31.85 4.23 -28.83
CA ASP A 392 31.76 5.32 -29.80
C ASP A 392 33.07 6.12 -29.88
N LYS A 393 33.98 5.89 -28.92
CA LYS A 393 35.21 6.69 -28.72
C LYS A 393 34.93 8.19 -28.59
N LYS A 394 33.72 8.55 -28.17
CA LYS A 394 33.27 9.92 -28.02
C LYS A 394 32.20 10.02 -26.93
N ILE A 395 32.29 11.05 -26.10
CA ILE A 395 31.25 11.42 -25.14
C ILE A 395 30.81 12.87 -25.37
N ARG A 396 29.54 13.15 -25.09
CA ARG A 396 28.98 14.51 -25.12
C ARG A 396 28.52 14.91 -23.73
N VAL A 397 29.16 15.92 -23.16
CA VAL A 397 28.86 16.47 -21.84
C VAL A 397 27.94 17.66 -22.02
N PHE A 398 26.67 17.49 -21.65
CA PHE A 398 25.69 18.57 -21.66
C PHE A 398 25.74 19.35 -20.34
N ASN A 399 25.81 20.68 -20.40
CA ASN A 399 25.78 21.58 -19.24
C ASN A 399 26.81 21.17 -18.16
N GLY A 400 28.07 21.09 -18.59
CA GLY A 400 29.19 20.52 -17.85
C GLY A 400 29.41 21.09 -16.43
N GLU A 401 29.04 22.35 -16.21
CA GLU A 401 29.13 23.05 -14.94
C GLU A 401 28.16 22.56 -13.85
N GLN A 402 27.10 21.83 -14.22
CA GLN A 402 26.08 21.37 -13.28
C GLN A 402 26.63 20.34 -12.30
N TRP A 403 26.31 20.52 -11.02
CA TRP A 403 26.68 19.60 -9.94
C TRP A 403 25.72 18.43 -9.82
N ARG A 404 26.28 17.25 -9.54
CA ARG A 404 25.55 16.04 -9.16
C ARG A 404 26.28 15.31 -8.04
N PRO A 405 25.59 14.86 -6.99
CA PRO A 405 26.14 13.84 -6.10
C PRO A 405 26.04 12.47 -6.77
N PHE A 406 27.04 11.63 -6.58
CA PHE A 406 27.08 10.26 -7.08
C PHE A 406 27.16 9.24 -5.94
N VAL A 407 26.58 8.05 -6.14
CA VAL A 407 26.72 6.92 -5.21
C VAL A 407 26.65 5.58 -5.95
N HIS A 408 27.55 4.67 -5.61
CA HIS A 408 27.63 3.37 -6.26
C HIS A 408 26.46 2.46 -5.87
N THR A 409 25.97 1.59 -6.77
CA THR A 409 24.86 0.65 -6.50
C THR A 409 25.09 -0.23 -5.27
N ARG A 410 26.32 -0.74 -5.10
CA ARG A 410 26.72 -1.52 -3.90
C ARG A 410 26.57 -0.72 -2.61
N ASP A 411 26.88 0.57 -2.65
CA ASP A 411 26.79 1.46 -1.49
C ASP A 411 25.33 1.83 -1.19
N ILE A 412 24.49 2.00 -2.21
CA ILE A 412 23.04 2.15 -2.02
C ILE A 412 22.45 0.93 -1.32
N ALA A 413 22.76 -0.28 -1.81
CA ALA A 413 22.31 -1.53 -1.18
C ALA A 413 22.80 -1.63 0.27
N ARG A 414 24.07 -1.29 0.53
CA ARG A 414 24.63 -1.32 1.88
C ARG A 414 23.97 -0.31 2.82
N ALA A 415 23.58 0.86 2.32
CA ALA A 415 22.82 1.83 3.12
C ALA A 415 21.45 1.27 3.56
N CYS A 416 20.78 0.49 2.71
CA CYS A 416 19.56 -0.21 3.09
C CYS A 416 19.83 -1.25 4.19
N VAL A 417 20.87 -2.07 4.05
CA VAL A 417 21.28 -3.07 5.06
C VAL A 417 21.58 -2.40 6.41
N LEU A 418 22.42 -1.35 6.42
CA LEU A 418 22.75 -0.60 7.64
C LEU A 418 21.51 0.01 8.31
N THR A 419 20.52 0.45 7.52
CA THR A 419 19.26 0.97 8.04
C THR A 419 18.42 -0.13 8.70
N LEU A 420 18.39 -1.32 8.11
CA LEU A 420 17.72 -2.49 8.67
C LEU A 420 18.40 -3.01 9.94
N GLU A 421 19.72 -2.89 10.06
CA GLU A 421 20.48 -3.31 11.25
C GLU A 421 20.40 -2.27 12.38
N ALA A 422 20.33 -0.98 12.07
CA ALA A 422 20.34 0.08 13.06
C ALA A 422 19.09 0.07 13.96
N PRO A 423 19.20 0.38 15.27
CA PRO A 423 18.03 0.46 16.16
C PRO A 423 16.94 1.39 15.62
N LEU A 424 15.66 0.99 15.73
CA LEU A 424 14.54 1.78 15.20
C LEU A 424 14.55 3.23 15.74
N ALA A 425 14.93 3.43 17.01
CA ALA A 425 15.07 4.75 17.60
C ALA A 425 16.05 5.70 16.88
N LYS A 426 16.99 5.18 16.08
CA LYS A 426 17.93 5.98 15.29
C LYS A 426 17.44 6.30 13.87
N VAL A 427 16.58 5.46 13.30
CA VAL A 427 16.24 5.50 11.87
C VAL A 427 14.74 5.68 11.59
N GLY A 428 13.89 5.37 12.55
CA GLY A 428 12.44 5.46 12.41
C GLY A 428 11.98 6.90 12.23
N GLY A 429 11.13 7.14 11.23
CA GLY A 429 10.62 8.47 10.89
C GLY A 429 11.69 9.43 10.34
N GLN A 430 12.90 8.92 10.05
CA GLN A 430 14.00 9.75 9.57
C GLN A 430 14.11 9.74 8.04
N ILE A 431 14.59 10.86 7.52
CA ILE A 431 15.10 11.00 6.16
C ILE A 431 16.63 11.04 6.22
N PHE A 432 17.29 10.32 5.31
CA PHE A 432 18.74 10.35 5.12
C PHE A 432 19.09 10.55 3.65
N ASN A 433 19.99 11.49 3.37
CA ASN A 433 20.71 11.52 2.10
C ASN A 433 21.72 10.36 2.07
N VAL A 434 21.75 9.60 0.97
CA VAL A 434 22.65 8.46 0.79
C VAL A 434 23.67 8.77 -0.29
N GLY A 435 24.93 8.84 0.14
CA GLY A 435 26.08 9.22 -0.67
C GLY A 435 27.22 9.69 0.24
N ASP A 436 28.21 10.35 -0.34
CA ASP A 436 29.37 10.85 0.39
C ASP A 436 29.75 12.24 -0.13
N GLU A 437 30.21 13.12 0.75
CA GLU A 437 30.56 14.49 0.34
C GLU A 437 31.67 14.52 -0.71
N SER A 438 32.59 13.53 -0.68
CA SER A 438 33.64 13.35 -1.67
C SER A 438 33.13 13.02 -3.07
N GLN A 439 31.86 12.63 -3.21
CA GLN A 439 31.25 12.18 -4.46
C GLN A 439 30.34 13.24 -5.10
N ASN A 440 30.47 14.52 -4.71
CA ASN A 440 29.88 15.63 -5.44
C ASN A 440 30.83 16.02 -6.59
N TYR A 441 30.37 15.84 -7.84
CA TYR A 441 31.14 16.19 -9.04
C TYR A 441 30.29 17.01 -10.01
N THR A 442 30.96 17.82 -10.83
CA THR A 442 30.33 18.39 -12.02
C THR A 442 30.30 17.38 -13.17
N LEU A 443 29.43 17.60 -14.16
CA LEU A 443 29.38 16.74 -15.35
C LEU A 443 30.67 16.82 -16.18
N THR A 444 31.34 17.98 -16.23
CA THR A 444 32.68 18.12 -16.82
C THR A 444 33.71 17.26 -16.10
N GLN A 445 33.71 17.26 -14.76
CA GLN A 445 34.64 16.42 -13.99
C GLN A 445 34.40 14.92 -14.23
N LEU A 446 33.13 14.50 -14.33
CA LEU A 446 32.79 13.13 -14.73
C LEU A 446 33.33 12.81 -16.14
N GLY A 447 33.15 13.72 -17.11
CA GLY A 447 33.70 13.53 -18.47
C GLY A 447 35.23 13.35 -18.47
N GLN A 448 35.94 14.10 -17.64
CA GLN A 448 37.40 13.96 -17.47
C GLN A 448 37.79 12.63 -16.82
N ILE A 449 37.02 12.14 -15.83
CA ILE A 449 37.24 10.82 -15.21
C ILE A 449 37.09 9.71 -16.26
N VAL A 450 36.05 9.80 -17.10
CA VAL A 450 35.81 8.83 -18.18
C VAL A 450 36.93 8.88 -19.22
N ALA A 451 37.39 10.07 -19.62
CA ALA A 451 38.49 10.22 -20.57
C ALA A 451 39.83 9.66 -20.05
N ARG A 452 40.08 9.73 -18.73
CA ARG A 452 41.25 9.08 -18.12
C ARG A 452 41.12 7.55 -18.12
N SER A 453 39.92 7.03 -17.93
CA SER A 453 39.63 5.58 -17.91
C SER A 453 39.60 4.97 -19.32
N CYS A 454 39.38 5.79 -20.34
CA CYS A 454 39.39 5.41 -21.75
C CYS A 454 40.25 6.40 -22.56
N PRO A 455 41.59 6.23 -22.61
CA PRO A 455 42.46 7.13 -23.36
C PRO A 455 42.11 7.16 -24.86
N GLY A 456 42.18 8.35 -25.45
CA GLY A 456 41.97 8.55 -26.90
C GLY A 456 40.53 8.79 -27.33
N ILE A 457 39.60 8.99 -26.39
CA ILE A 457 38.23 9.40 -26.72
C ILE A 457 38.12 10.92 -26.97
N GLU A 458 37.17 11.32 -27.80
CA GLU A 458 36.76 12.72 -27.96
C GLU A 458 35.77 13.11 -26.85
N VAL A 459 36.02 14.22 -26.15
CA VAL A 459 35.09 14.80 -25.17
C VAL A 459 34.58 16.12 -25.72
N GLU A 460 33.28 16.15 -26.08
CA GLU A 460 32.62 17.35 -26.58
C GLU A 460 31.74 17.95 -25.47
N GLU A 461 31.97 19.21 -25.13
CA GLU A 461 31.08 19.95 -24.23
C GLU A 461 30.02 20.72 -25.02
N VAL A 462 28.76 20.49 -24.67
CA VAL A 462 27.60 21.10 -25.33
C VAL A 462 26.79 21.85 -24.28
N ARG A 463 26.31 23.06 -24.64
CA ARG A 463 25.34 23.79 -23.82
C ARG A 463 23.97 23.71 -24.46
N ASN A 464 22.97 23.33 -23.69
CA ASN A 464 21.57 23.33 -24.10
C ASN A 464 20.66 23.64 -22.92
N GLY A 465 19.37 23.89 -23.19
CA GLY A 465 18.37 24.10 -22.13
C GLY A 465 17.83 22.81 -21.50
N ASP A 466 18.42 21.64 -21.81
CA ASP A 466 17.89 20.35 -21.37
C ASP A 466 18.46 19.98 -20.00
N ASP A 467 17.60 19.48 -19.09
CA ASP A 467 17.90 19.17 -17.68
C ASP A 467 18.35 20.37 -16.83
N ALA A 468 17.40 20.98 -16.10
CA ALA A 468 17.65 22.12 -15.21
C ALA A 468 18.22 21.74 -13.84
N ARG A 469 18.57 20.46 -13.58
CA ARG A 469 19.07 20.07 -12.26
C ARG A 469 20.46 20.66 -12.02
N ASN A 470 20.70 21.12 -10.79
CA ASN A 470 22.02 21.53 -10.30
C ASN A 470 21.97 21.45 -8.77
N TYR A 471 22.75 20.58 -8.13
CA TYR A 471 22.79 20.53 -6.66
C TYR A 471 23.99 19.74 -6.14
N ARG A 472 24.47 20.15 -4.96
CA ARG A 472 25.43 19.42 -4.13
C ARG A 472 24.73 18.96 -2.86
N VAL A 473 25.17 17.85 -2.28
CA VAL A 473 24.50 17.27 -1.11
C VAL A 473 25.47 17.02 0.02
N ASN A 474 25.01 17.34 1.23
CA ASN A 474 25.63 17.00 2.50
C ASN A 474 25.12 15.62 2.95
N PHE A 475 26.04 14.75 3.35
CA PHE A 475 25.76 13.37 3.77
C PHE A 475 26.13 13.12 5.23
N SER A 476 26.38 14.18 6.01
CA SER A 476 26.87 14.07 7.39
C SER A 476 25.85 13.44 8.33
N LYS A 477 24.55 13.47 8.03
CA LYS A 477 23.51 12.83 8.85
C LYS A 477 23.62 11.31 8.81
N ILE A 478 23.64 10.70 7.62
CA ILE A 478 23.75 9.23 7.48
C ILE A 478 25.09 8.73 8.05
N ARG A 479 26.16 9.49 7.83
CA ARG A 479 27.49 9.13 8.28
C ARG A 479 27.64 9.18 9.79
N ARG A 480 27.04 10.15 10.48
CA ARG A 480 27.03 10.24 11.95
C ARG A 480 26.12 9.19 12.59
N THR A 481 24.99 8.88 11.94
CA THR A 481 23.95 8.01 12.52
C THR A 481 24.23 6.53 12.28
N LEU A 482 24.68 6.18 11.07
CA LEU A 482 24.88 4.80 10.60
C LEU A 482 26.35 4.44 10.32
N GLY A 483 27.29 5.39 10.45
CA GLY A 483 28.69 5.15 10.11
C GLY A 483 28.95 5.00 8.61
N PHE A 484 27.98 5.33 7.76
CA PHE A 484 28.09 5.20 6.30
C PHE A 484 29.21 6.07 5.72
N ARG A 485 29.93 5.51 4.74
CA ARG A 485 30.86 6.19 3.81
C ARG A 485 30.76 5.46 2.50
N ALA A 486 30.87 6.14 1.35
CA ALA A 486 31.02 5.42 0.08
C ALA A 486 32.27 4.53 0.14
N SER A 487 32.15 3.30 -0.34
CA SER A 487 33.27 2.35 -0.42
C SER A 487 33.81 2.18 -1.84
N VAL A 488 33.06 2.65 -2.83
CA VAL A 488 33.47 2.71 -4.23
C VAL A 488 33.34 4.16 -4.67
N ASP A 489 34.44 4.73 -5.16
CA ASP A 489 34.43 6.09 -5.69
C ASP A 489 34.07 6.12 -7.18
N LEU A 490 33.79 7.33 -7.69
CA LEU A 490 33.34 7.51 -9.07
C LEU A 490 34.40 7.08 -10.09
N VAL A 491 35.70 7.16 -9.76
CA VAL A 491 36.78 6.73 -10.65
C VAL A 491 36.78 5.21 -10.75
N GLU A 492 36.74 4.52 -9.62
CA GLU A 492 36.68 3.06 -9.54
C GLU A 492 35.44 2.51 -10.24
N GLY A 493 34.26 3.08 -10.00
CA GLY A 493 33.04 2.58 -10.63
C GLY A 493 32.92 2.93 -12.12
N VAL A 494 33.54 4.01 -12.61
CA VAL A 494 33.67 4.25 -14.05
C VAL A 494 34.58 3.19 -14.67
N GLN A 495 35.71 2.88 -14.04
CA GLN A 495 36.59 1.81 -14.51
C GLN A 495 35.89 0.45 -14.52
N GLU A 496 35.13 0.13 -13.47
CA GLU A 496 34.32 -1.09 -13.40
C GLU A 496 33.35 -1.19 -14.60
N MET A 497 32.68 -0.10 -14.94
CA MET A 497 31.76 -0.08 -16.08
C MET A 497 32.49 -0.24 -17.42
N VAL A 498 33.64 0.41 -17.58
CA VAL A 498 34.49 0.25 -18.78
C VAL A 498 34.93 -1.20 -18.94
N ASP A 499 35.44 -1.81 -17.87
CA ASP A 499 35.90 -3.20 -17.86
C ASP A 499 34.76 -4.17 -18.17
N ALA A 500 33.57 -3.96 -17.61
CA ALA A 500 32.42 -4.80 -17.86
C ALA A 500 31.98 -4.79 -19.34
N ILE A 501 32.06 -3.64 -20.00
CA ILE A 501 31.69 -3.49 -21.42
C ILE A 501 32.78 -4.10 -22.31
N CYS A 502 34.06 -3.81 -22.03
CA CYS A 502 35.19 -4.41 -22.74
C CYS A 502 35.23 -5.94 -22.61
N GLY A 503 34.87 -6.46 -21.43
CA GLY A 503 34.81 -7.90 -21.14
C GLY A 503 33.61 -8.62 -21.77
N GLY A 504 32.71 -7.91 -22.47
CA GLY A 504 31.56 -8.51 -23.15
C GLY A 504 30.43 -8.95 -22.22
N HIS A 505 30.39 -8.46 -20.97
CA HIS A 505 29.28 -8.72 -20.04
C HIS A 505 27.97 -8.04 -20.50
N VAL A 506 28.08 -7.04 -21.38
CA VAL A 506 26.95 -6.41 -22.08
C VAL A 506 27.18 -6.51 -23.58
N SER A 507 26.35 -7.29 -24.27
CA SER A 507 26.45 -7.45 -25.73
C SER A 507 26.13 -6.16 -26.49
N ASN A 508 25.03 -5.50 -26.13
CA ASN A 508 24.62 -4.22 -26.70
C ASN A 508 23.99 -3.33 -25.62
N TRP A 509 24.74 -2.35 -25.12
CA TRP A 509 24.27 -1.44 -24.08
C TRP A 509 23.09 -0.55 -24.52
N ARG A 510 22.87 -0.40 -25.83
CA ARG A 510 21.76 0.40 -26.40
C ARG A 510 20.44 -0.34 -26.47
N ASP A 511 20.43 -1.65 -26.17
CA ASP A 511 19.20 -2.43 -26.09
C ASP A 511 18.21 -1.74 -25.12
N PRO A 512 16.92 -1.58 -25.52
CA PRO A 512 15.91 -0.97 -24.67
C PRO A 512 15.87 -1.51 -23.24
N ILE A 513 16.16 -2.80 -23.01
CA ILE A 513 16.13 -3.42 -21.68
C ILE A 513 17.05 -2.73 -20.64
N TYR A 514 18.11 -2.07 -21.11
CA TYR A 514 19.06 -1.35 -20.25
C TYR A 514 18.74 0.14 -20.05
N SER A 515 17.61 0.61 -20.58
CA SER A 515 17.13 1.98 -20.41
C SER A 515 15.69 1.96 -19.93
N ASN A 516 15.40 2.59 -18.77
CA ASN A 516 14.04 2.58 -18.24
C ASN A 516 13.05 3.26 -19.20
N SER A 517 13.42 4.40 -19.78
CA SER A 517 12.53 5.13 -20.69
C SER A 517 12.28 4.36 -21.97
N LYS A 518 13.32 3.85 -22.64
CA LYS A 518 13.16 3.11 -23.91
C LYS A 518 12.39 1.82 -23.73
N HIS A 519 12.65 1.05 -22.66
CA HIS A 519 11.92 -0.18 -22.39
C HIS A 519 10.43 0.06 -22.13
N LEU A 520 10.12 1.11 -21.35
CA LEU A 520 8.75 1.49 -21.04
C LEU A 520 8.00 1.99 -22.27
N GLU A 521 8.64 2.80 -23.12
CA GLU A 521 8.08 3.29 -24.37
C GLU A 521 7.75 2.15 -25.34
N GLY A 522 8.61 1.14 -25.44
CA GLY A 522 8.41 -0.02 -26.31
C GLY A 522 7.32 -0.98 -25.82
N GLU A 523 7.52 -1.58 -24.65
CA GLU A 523 6.66 -2.67 -24.16
C GLU A 523 6.13 -2.43 -22.74
N GLY A 524 6.95 -1.83 -21.88
CA GLY A 524 6.67 -1.83 -20.43
C GLY A 524 5.46 -0.98 -20.01
N LEU A 525 5.11 0.08 -20.74
CA LEU A 525 3.91 0.87 -20.43
C LEU A 525 2.62 0.07 -20.61
N SER A 526 2.57 -0.84 -21.58
CA SER A 526 1.36 -1.66 -21.81
C SER A 526 1.05 -2.56 -20.61
N VAL A 527 2.10 -3.08 -19.95
CA VAL A 527 2.01 -3.90 -18.73
C VAL A 527 1.61 -3.05 -17.52
N LEU A 528 2.02 -1.77 -17.51
CA LEU A 528 1.75 -0.86 -16.39
C LEU A 528 0.43 -0.10 -16.51
N LYS A 529 -0.27 -0.11 -17.64
CA LYS A 529 -1.56 0.58 -17.75
C LYS A 529 -2.60 -0.02 -16.80
N PHE A 530 -3.26 0.84 -16.04
CA PHE A 530 -4.28 0.47 -15.07
C PHE A 530 -5.56 1.29 -15.34
N ASP A 531 -6.73 0.69 -15.14
CA ASP A 531 -8.00 1.38 -15.34
C ASP A 531 -8.18 2.51 -14.30
N ALA A 532 -8.06 3.74 -14.79
CA ALA A 532 -8.41 5.03 -14.18
C ALA A 532 -8.28 5.15 -12.65
N LEU A 533 -7.21 5.82 -12.20
CA LEU A 533 -7.17 6.45 -10.88
C LEU A 533 -8.31 7.46 -10.75
N ARG A 534 -9.26 7.22 -9.83
CA ARG A 534 -10.21 8.25 -9.40
C ARG A 534 -9.44 9.32 -8.63
N LYS A 535 -9.27 10.49 -9.26
CA LYS A 535 -8.84 11.80 -8.71
C LYS A 535 -8.25 11.72 -7.28
N THR A 536 -6.96 11.42 -7.17
CA THR A 536 -6.14 11.52 -5.94
C THR A 536 -5.28 12.78 -5.89
N VAL A 537 -5.55 13.75 -6.78
CA VAL A 537 -4.70 14.95 -6.97
C VAL A 537 -4.67 15.84 -5.71
N ASP A 538 -5.72 15.82 -4.90
CA ASP A 538 -5.82 16.67 -3.69
C ASP A 538 -4.83 16.27 -2.59
N GLU A 539 -4.29 15.04 -2.60
CA GLU A 539 -3.32 14.55 -1.61
C GLU A 539 -1.85 14.68 -2.05
N MET A 540 -1.58 15.37 -3.17
CA MET A 540 -0.26 15.44 -3.82
C MET A 540 0.22 16.88 -4.05
N PRO A 541 0.48 17.68 -2.98
CA PRO A 541 0.75 19.11 -3.12
C PRO A 541 2.00 19.44 -3.94
N ALA A 542 3.08 18.63 -3.88
CA ALA A 542 4.27 18.90 -4.68
C ALA A 542 3.99 18.67 -6.18
N THR A 543 3.35 17.56 -6.50
CA THR A 543 2.98 17.20 -7.88
C THR A 543 1.95 18.18 -8.45
N THR A 544 0.93 18.55 -7.68
CA THR A 544 -0.07 19.54 -8.10
C THR A 544 0.58 20.89 -8.40
N ARG A 545 1.45 21.41 -7.52
CA ARG A 545 2.16 22.68 -7.74
C ARG A 545 3.01 22.65 -9.01
N PHE A 546 3.74 21.55 -9.25
CA PHE A 546 4.56 21.38 -10.44
C PHE A 546 3.74 21.33 -11.72
N LEU A 547 2.66 20.55 -11.74
CA LEU A 547 1.77 20.45 -12.90
C LEU A 547 1.07 21.77 -13.20
N THR A 548 0.65 22.53 -12.17
CA THR A 548 0.09 23.87 -12.36
C THR A 548 1.12 24.84 -12.93
N LYS A 549 2.36 24.84 -12.42
CA LYS A 549 3.45 25.68 -12.97
C LYS A 549 3.74 25.33 -14.43
N LYS A 550 3.77 24.04 -14.77
CA LYS A 550 4.01 23.56 -16.14
C LYS A 550 2.86 23.86 -17.10
N ALA A 551 1.62 23.91 -16.62
CA ALA A 551 0.47 24.31 -17.43
C ALA A 551 0.39 25.83 -17.66
N ALA A 552 1.06 26.63 -16.82
CA ALA A 552 1.09 28.09 -16.92
C ALA A 552 2.28 28.64 -17.72
N ALA A 553 3.32 27.82 -17.94
CA ALA A 553 4.47 28.10 -18.79
C ALA A 553 4.23 27.55 -20.20
#